data_AF-A0A4Q7NWU2-F1
#
_entry.id   AF-A0A4Q7NWU2-F1
#
_cell.length_a   1.000
_cell.length_b   1.000
_cell.length_c   1.000
_cell.angle_alpha   90.00
_cell.angle_beta   90.00
_cell.angle_gamma   90.00
#
_symmetry.space_group_name_H-M   'P 1'
#
loop_
_entity.id
_entity.type
_entity.pdbx_description
1 polymer ?
#
loop_
_entity_poly.entity_id
_entity_poly.type
_entity_poly.pdbx_seq_one_letter_code
_entity_poly.pdbx_strand_id
1 'polypeptide(L)'
;MDRAPGDSSYVEGERVFAPPQGSFDLDWAASLAAERLGRPVDREALLDAVRDAWTALRTGTPSATEDPELAAAAAAAVRDFITAYAVEP
;
A
#
# COMPACT_ATOMS: atom_id res chain seq x y z
N MET A 1 3.69 -13.26 39.95
CA MET A 1 2.92 -12.07 39.51
C MET A 1 3.70 -10.88 40.05
N ASP A 2 4.31 -10.04 39.23
CA ASP A 2 3.66 -9.25 38.19
C ASP A 2 4.66 -8.82 37.11
N ARG A 3 4.24 -8.82 35.84
CA ARG A 3 5.01 -8.34 34.68
C ARG A 3 4.16 -7.23 34.07
N ALA A 4 4.69 -6.01 34.03
CA ALA A 4 4.16 -4.94 33.21
C ALA A 4 5.29 -4.36 32.35
N PRO A 5 5.26 -4.54 31.02
CA PRO A 5 6.02 -3.74 30.08
C PRO A 5 5.10 -2.71 29.41
N GLY A 6 5.61 -1.52 29.11
CA GLY A 6 4.92 -0.62 28.20
C GLY A 6 5.18 0.86 28.45
N ASP A 7 6.45 1.26 28.49
CA ASP A 7 6.79 2.66 28.25
C ASP A 7 6.68 2.89 26.73
N SER A 8 5.47 3.15 26.25
CA SER A 8 5.25 3.58 24.88
C SER A 8 5.57 5.08 24.81
N SER A 9 6.86 5.36 24.60
CA SER A 9 7.38 6.69 24.29
C SER A 9 6.66 7.24 23.06
N TYR A 10 5.77 8.21 23.27
CA TYR A 10 5.25 9.07 22.22
C TYR A 10 6.42 9.87 21.63
N VAL A 11 6.75 9.63 20.37
CA VAL A 11 7.70 10.47 19.62
C VAL A 11 6.88 11.42 18.74
N GLU A 12 6.94 12.69 19.14
CA GLU A 12 6.35 13.83 18.46
C GLU A 12 7.19 14.18 17.22
N GLY A 13 6.58 14.32 16.04
CA GLY A 13 7.17 15.17 14.97
C GLY A 13 7.26 14.67 13.54
N GLU A 14 6.80 13.47 13.18
CA GLU A 14 6.64 13.10 11.76
C GLU A 14 5.16 12.91 11.48
N ARG A 15 4.62 13.55 10.43
CA ARG A 15 3.27 13.26 9.93
C ARG A 15 3.31 11.87 9.29
N VAL A 16 3.38 10.86 10.15
CA VAL A 16 3.25 9.47 9.78
C VAL A 16 1.76 9.27 9.52
N PHE A 17 1.32 9.52 8.29
CA PHE A 17 0.08 8.96 7.75
C PHE A 17 0.27 7.44 7.54
N ALA A 18 0.84 6.74 8.54
CA ALA A 18 0.75 5.30 8.54
C ALA A 18 -0.70 4.98 8.89
N PRO A 19 -1.39 4.18 8.05
CA PRO A 19 -2.67 3.65 8.44
C PRO A 19 -2.50 2.87 9.77
N PRO A 20 -3.57 2.79 10.60
CA PRO A 20 -3.52 2.06 11.86
C PRO A 20 -2.92 0.66 11.62
N GLN A 21 -2.00 0.23 12.49
CA GLN A 21 -1.22 -1.01 12.32
C GLN A 21 -2.07 -2.14 11.71
N GLY A 22 -1.67 -2.60 10.52
CA GLY A 22 -2.36 -3.66 9.77
C GLY A 22 -3.40 -3.21 8.74
N SER A 23 -3.58 -1.91 8.49
CA SER A 23 -4.48 -1.40 7.44
C SER A 23 -3.69 -0.99 6.18
N PHE A 24 -4.21 -1.32 4.99
CA PHE A 24 -3.61 -0.95 3.71
C PHE A 24 -4.04 0.47 3.30
N ASP A 25 -3.08 1.36 3.05
CA ASP A 25 -3.36 2.72 2.53
C ASP A 25 -3.36 2.71 1.00
N LEU A 26 -4.57 2.66 0.44
CA LEU A 26 -4.81 2.68 -1.01
C LEU A 26 -4.32 3.96 -1.67
N ASP A 27 -4.49 5.11 -1.02
CA ASP A 27 -4.16 6.41 -1.60
C ASP A 27 -2.64 6.60 -1.67
N TRP A 28 -1.91 6.17 -0.63
CA TRP A 28 -0.44 6.17 -0.65
C TRP A 28 0.11 5.31 -1.79
N ALA A 29 -0.40 4.08 -1.92
CA ALA A 29 0.07 3.16 -2.96
C ALA A 29 -0.32 3.65 -4.37
N ALA A 30 -1.48 4.30 -4.54
CA ALA A 30 -1.87 4.92 -5.80
C ALA A 30 -0.96 6.10 -6.19
N SER A 31 -0.57 6.94 -5.23
CA SER A 31 0.41 8.02 -5.47
C SER A 31 1.76 7.46 -5.92
N LEU A 32 2.25 6.41 -5.27
CA LEU A 32 3.51 5.78 -5.63
C LEU A 32 3.44 5.08 -7.01
N ALA A 33 2.31 4.47 -7.36
CA ALA A 33 2.08 3.91 -8.69
C ALA A 33 2.09 4.99 -9.78
N ALA A 34 1.49 6.16 -9.51
CA ALA A 34 1.48 7.29 -10.44
C ALA A 34 2.91 7.82 -10.71
N GLU A 35 3.72 7.98 -9.66
CA GLU A 35 5.12 8.40 -9.79
C GLU A 35 5.94 7.43 -10.66
N ARG A 36 5.70 6.13 -10.50
CA ARG A 36 6.36 5.07 -11.28
C ARG A 36 5.99 5.07 -12.75
N LEU A 37 4.72 5.31 -13.05
CA LEU A 37 4.23 5.34 -14.43
C LEU A 37 4.83 6.50 -15.22
N GLY A 38 5.15 7.62 -14.55
CA GLY A 38 5.76 8.78 -15.21
C GLY A 38 4.90 9.42 -16.29
N ARG A 39 3.61 9.05 -16.35
CA ARG A 39 2.61 9.56 -17.30
C ARG A 39 1.30 9.87 -16.59
N PRO A 40 0.49 10.80 -17.10
CA PRO A 40 -0.84 11.06 -16.54
C PRO A 40 -1.73 9.82 -16.69
N VAL A 41 -2.35 9.42 -15.58
CA VAL A 41 -3.37 8.37 -15.49
C VAL A 41 -4.47 8.87 -14.56
N ASP A 42 -5.72 8.53 -14.86
CA ASP A 42 -6.85 8.87 -14.00
C ASP A 42 -6.66 8.29 -12.60
N ARG A 43 -6.92 9.14 -11.59
CA ARG A 43 -6.75 8.75 -10.17
C ARG A 43 -7.61 7.54 -9.80
N GLU A 44 -8.81 7.45 -10.34
CA GLU A 44 -9.71 6.32 -10.11
C GLU A 44 -9.14 5.02 -10.68
N ALA A 45 -8.57 5.05 -11.89
CA ALA A 45 -7.89 3.91 -12.49
C ALA A 45 -6.67 3.45 -11.67
N LEU A 46 -5.91 4.39 -11.10
CA LEU A 46 -4.81 4.09 -10.18
C LEU A 46 -5.30 3.40 -8.91
N LEU A 47 -6.35 3.93 -8.28
CA LEU A 47 -6.92 3.34 -7.07
C LEU A 47 -7.47 1.94 -7.31
N ASP A 48 -8.17 1.74 -8.42
CA ASP A 48 -8.73 0.43 -8.78
C ASP A 48 -7.62 -0.57 -9.11
N ALA A 49 -6.58 -0.17 -9.85
CA ALA A 49 -5.44 -1.03 -10.14
C ALA A 49 -4.69 -1.44 -8.86
N VAL A 50 -4.53 -0.52 -7.90
CA VAL A 50 -3.89 -0.81 -6.61
C VAL A 50 -4.77 -1.72 -5.75
N ARG A 51 -6.09 -1.51 -5.72
CA ARG A 51 -7.03 -2.38 -5.02
C ARG A 51 -7.04 -3.79 -5.60
N ASP A 52 -7.02 -3.88 -6.91
CA ASP A 52 -6.95 -5.14 -7.66
C ASP A 52 -5.63 -5.86 -7.39
N ALA A 53 -4.49 -5.16 -7.43
CA ALA A 53 -3.18 -5.72 -7.10
C ALA A 53 -3.09 -6.24 -5.65
N TRP A 54 -3.64 -5.49 -4.69
CA TRP A 54 -3.76 -5.95 -3.29
C TRP A 54 -4.60 -7.22 -3.19
N THR A 55 -5.77 -7.23 -3.83
CA THR A 55 -6.67 -8.38 -3.83
C THR A 55 -6.01 -9.60 -4.46
N ALA A 56 -5.37 -9.43 -5.62
CA ALA A 56 -4.62 -10.46 -6.34
C ALA A 56 -3.53 -11.10 -5.48
N LEU A 57 -2.77 -10.29 -4.71
CA LEU A 57 -1.77 -10.79 -3.78
C LEU A 57 -2.39 -11.60 -2.63
N ARG A 58 -3.50 -11.12 -2.07
CA ARG A 58 -4.19 -11.77 -0.94
C ARG A 58 -4.85 -13.09 -1.32
N THR A 59 -5.43 -13.18 -2.52
CA THR A 59 -6.18 -14.36 -2.99
C THR A 59 -5.34 -15.30 -3.85
N GLY A 60 -4.14 -14.87 -4.27
CA GLY A 60 -3.32 -15.58 -5.26
C GLY A 60 -3.94 -15.60 -6.66
N THR A 61 -4.86 -14.69 -6.97
CA THR A 61 -5.48 -14.57 -8.30
C THR A 61 -4.74 -13.56 -9.17
N PRO A 62 -4.83 -13.66 -10.51
CA PRO A 62 -4.30 -12.62 -11.39
C PRO A 62 -4.99 -11.26 -11.19
N SER A 63 -4.25 -10.18 -11.47
CA SER A 63 -4.81 -8.82 -11.59
C SER A 63 -5.79 -8.76 -12.75
N ALA A 64 -6.95 -8.13 -12.54
CA ALA A 64 -7.95 -7.82 -13.57
C ALA A 64 -7.62 -6.54 -14.36
N THR A 65 -6.62 -5.78 -13.93
CA THR A 65 -6.18 -4.55 -14.62
C THR A 65 -5.67 -4.87 -16.02
N GLU A 66 -6.34 -4.36 -17.05
CA GLU A 66 -6.04 -4.66 -18.46
C GLU A 66 -4.78 -3.97 -18.99
N ASP A 67 -4.46 -2.77 -18.46
CA ASP A 67 -3.24 -2.06 -18.81
C ASP A 67 -2.04 -2.68 -18.08
N PRO A 68 -1.10 -3.33 -18.80
CA PRO A 68 -0.02 -4.09 -18.17
C PRO A 68 1.00 -3.19 -17.47
N GLU A 69 1.21 -1.96 -17.93
CA GLU A 69 2.12 -1.01 -17.28
C GLU A 69 1.51 -0.52 -15.97
N LEU A 70 0.21 -0.20 -16.00
CA LEU A 70 -0.54 0.21 -14.81
C LEU A 70 -0.59 -0.92 -13.77
N ALA A 71 -0.87 -2.16 -14.21
CA ALA A 71 -0.87 -3.33 -13.35
C ALA A 71 0.51 -3.56 -12.70
N ALA A 72 1.59 -3.44 -13.47
CA ALA A 72 2.95 -3.59 -12.95
C ALA A 72 3.32 -2.50 -11.94
N ALA A 73 2.98 -1.24 -12.23
CA ALA A 73 3.22 -0.11 -11.32
C ALA A 73 2.44 -0.25 -10.01
N ALA A 74 1.16 -0.63 -10.10
CA ALA A 74 0.31 -0.88 -8.94
C ALA A 74 0.85 -2.04 -8.09
N ALA A 75 1.20 -3.17 -8.70
CA ALA A 75 1.78 -4.31 -7.98
C ALA A 75 3.10 -3.98 -7.29
N ALA A 76 3.96 -3.18 -7.93
CA ALA A 76 5.20 -2.69 -7.31
C ALA A 76 4.90 -1.77 -6.11
N ALA A 77 3.96 -0.84 -6.25
CA ALA A 77 3.58 0.06 -5.16
C ALA A 77 2.99 -0.70 -3.95
N VAL A 78 2.17 -1.72 -4.19
CA VAL A 78 1.65 -2.58 -3.12
C VAL A 78 2.78 -3.33 -2.40
N ARG A 79 3.74 -3.91 -3.13
CA ARG A 79 4.88 -4.62 -2.53
C ARG A 79 5.77 -3.71 -1.70
N ASP A 80 5.96 -2.48 -2.14
CA ASP A 80 6.68 -1.47 -1.36
C ASP A 80 5.94 -1.11 -0.09
N PHE A 81 4.60 -0.95 -0.14
CA PHE A 81 3.80 -0.72 1.05
C PHE A 81 3.97 -1.87 2.06
N ILE A 82 3.86 -3.11 1.60
CA ILE A 82 4.07 -4.31 2.40
C ILE A 82 5.48 -4.31 3.03
N THR A 83 6.50 -3.96 2.26
CA THR A 83 7.90 -3.95 2.73
C THR A 83 8.15 -2.82 3.74
N ALA A 84 7.60 -1.63 3.49
CA ALA A 84 7.79 -0.45 4.32
C ALA A 84 7.06 -0.56 5.67
N TYR A 85 5.85 -1.12 5.68
CA TYR A 85 5.00 -1.18 6.86
C TYR A 85 4.87 -2.57 7.48
N ALA A 86 5.56 -3.58 6.91
CA ALA A 86 5.49 -4.98 7.35
C ALA A 86 4.05 -5.50 7.52
N VAL A 87 3.17 -5.15 6.56
CA VAL A 87 1.78 -5.59 6.55
C VAL A 87 1.59 -6.86 5.73
N GLU A 88 0.66 -7.72 6.13
CA GLU A 88 0.26 -8.88 5.33
C GLU A 88 -0.89 -8.49 4.37
N PRO A 89 -0.83 -8.89 3.08
CA PRO A 89 -1.88 -8.65 2.10
C PRO A 89 -3.20 -9.36 2.38
#